data_AF-A0A6B2VCR8-F1
#
_entry.id   AF-A0A6B2VCR8-F1
#
_cell.length_a   1.000
_cell.length_b   1.000
_cell.length_c   1.000
_cell.angle_alpha   90.00
_cell.angle_beta   90.00
_cell.angle_gamma   90.00
#
_symmetry.space_group_name_H-M   'P 1'
#
loop_
_entity.id
_entity.type
_entity.pdbx_description
1 polymer ?
#
loop_
_entity_poly.entity_id
_entity_poly.type
_entity_poly.pdbx_seq_one_letter_code
_entity_poly.pdbx_strand_id
1 'polypeptide(L)'
;MPPAPMEQPSTQRTDRADASTGAVASAPLAALGQVPWSDIRDSTGSAAAIPKLLHRMARGDAATARVALDELRKRVCQYGFVVEQATADTVPFLWELARLPHVTCRPQIIQLLKSIADARQWESVAAVYPKLLNHHENPAVWEWRARQAVRARRGDLDTLLTEPDGEIARATTELADALAE
;
A
#
# COMPACT_ATOMS: atom_id res chain seq x y z
N MET A 1 30.56 27.79 -61.21
CA MET A 1 31.65 27.00 -60.58
C MET A 1 31.63 27.30 -59.09
N PRO A 2 31.82 26.35 -58.16
CA PRO A 2 31.22 25.00 -57.93
C PRO A 2 30.61 24.90 -56.47
N PRO A 3 30.25 23.73 -55.87
CA PRO A 3 29.43 22.58 -56.31
C PRO A 3 28.26 22.21 -55.34
N ALA A 4 27.43 21.24 -55.74
CA ALA A 4 26.39 20.48 -54.98
C ALA A 4 27.05 19.39 -54.05
N PRO A 5 26.38 18.35 -53.45
CA PRO A 5 24.96 17.92 -53.35
C PRO A 5 24.55 17.28 -51.97
N MET A 6 23.30 16.77 -51.86
CA MET A 6 22.88 15.45 -51.27
C MET A 6 21.64 15.43 -50.35
N GLU A 7 20.83 14.39 -50.63
CA GLU A 7 19.98 13.57 -49.75
C GLU A 7 18.84 14.21 -48.94
N GLN A 8 17.73 13.55 -48.64
CA GLN A 8 16.87 12.51 -49.21
C GLN A 8 15.61 12.52 -48.29
N PRO A 9 14.46 11.98 -48.73
CA PRO A 9 13.17 12.16 -48.07
C PRO A 9 13.00 11.20 -46.89
N SER A 10 12.63 11.71 -45.72
CA SER A 10 12.28 10.87 -44.57
C SER A 10 10.84 10.39 -44.69
N THR A 11 10.70 9.12 -45.06
CA THR A 11 9.46 8.35 -45.01
C THR A 11 9.05 8.12 -43.56
N GLN A 12 7.81 8.44 -43.18
CA GLN A 12 7.16 7.67 -42.12
C GLN A 12 5.74 7.28 -42.51
N ARG A 13 5.67 5.99 -42.84
CA ARG A 13 4.56 5.14 -43.21
C ARG A 13 3.57 5.04 -42.06
N THR A 14 2.30 5.24 -42.38
CA THR A 14 1.16 4.81 -41.60
C THR A 14 1.27 3.31 -41.34
N ASP A 15 1.31 2.90 -40.08
CA ASP A 15 0.96 1.54 -39.70
C ASP A 15 0.03 1.58 -38.49
N ARG A 16 -1.07 0.86 -38.64
CA ARG A 16 -2.17 0.71 -37.70
C ARG A 16 -2.13 -0.74 -37.25
N ALA A 17 -1.69 -0.99 -36.04
CA ALA A 17 -1.95 -2.21 -35.26
C ALA A 17 -1.66 -1.81 -33.80
N ASP A 18 -2.66 -1.69 -32.93
CA ASP A 18 -3.37 -2.78 -32.26
C ASP A 18 -2.41 -3.72 -31.49
N ALA A 19 -2.81 -4.08 -30.26
CA ALA A 19 -2.04 -4.67 -29.15
C ALA A 19 -1.28 -3.64 -28.27
N SER A 20 -1.53 -3.47 -26.98
CA SER A 20 -2.01 -4.44 -26.00
C SER A 20 -2.78 -3.73 -24.87
N THR A 21 -4.12 -3.69 -24.97
CA THR A 21 -4.94 -3.86 -23.77
C THR A 21 -5.08 -5.36 -23.54
N GLY A 22 -3.94 -6.03 -23.38
CA GLY A 22 -3.94 -7.29 -22.67
C GLY A 22 -4.39 -6.92 -21.27
N ALA A 23 -5.47 -7.55 -20.82
CA ALA A 23 -5.73 -7.67 -19.39
C ALA A 23 -4.40 -8.02 -18.76
N VAL A 24 -3.74 -7.03 -18.13
CA VAL A 24 -2.58 -7.27 -17.31
C VAL A 24 -3.19 -8.18 -16.27
N ALA A 25 -2.91 -9.48 -16.37
CA ALA A 25 -3.16 -10.40 -15.27
C ALA A 25 -2.51 -9.67 -14.09
N SER A 26 -3.34 -9.07 -13.23
CA SER A 26 -2.90 -8.11 -12.22
C SER A 26 -1.84 -8.83 -11.42
N ALA A 27 -0.57 -8.60 -11.77
CA ALA A 27 0.52 -9.14 -11.01
C ALA A 27 0.31 -8.47 -9.66
N PRO A 28 0.05 -9.25 -8.60
CA PRO A 28 -0.20 -8.66 -7.30
C PRO A 28 0.97 -7.72 -7.03
N LEU A 29 0.67 -6.47 -6.63
CA LEU A 29 1.65 -5.41 -6.39
C LEU A 29 2.22 -4.69 -7.64
N ALA A 30 1.60 -4.76 -8.83
CA ALA A 30 2.08 -4.07 -10.04
C ALA A 30 2.21 -2.54 -9.88
N ALA A 31 1.42 -1.93 -9.00
CA ALA A 31 1.46 -0.50 -8.72
C ALA A 31 2.62 -0.08 -7.78
N LEU A 32 3.43 -1.01 -7.25
CA LEU A 32 4.56 -0.65 -6.37
C LEU A 32 5.57 0.26 -7.05
N GLY A 33 5.79 0.11 -8.37
CA GLY A 33 6.71 0.96 -9.12
C GLY A 33 6.21 2.39 -9.36
N GLN A 34 4.94 2.68 -9.07
CA GLN A 34 4.33 4.01 -9.28
C GLN A 34 4.47 4.90 -8.04
N VAL A 35 4.69 4.32 -6.87
CA VAL A 35 4.88 5.07 -5.62
C VAL A 35 6.36 5.44 -5.49
N PRO A 36 6.70 6.72 -5.25
CA PRO A 36 8.08 7.15 -5.07
C PRO A 36 8.57 6.81 -3.65
N TRP A 37 8.79 5.51 -3.39
CA TRP A 37 9.18 4.99 -2.06
C TRP A 37 10.46 5.62 -1.51
N SER A 38 11.35 6.07 -2.38
CA SER A 38 12.59 6.75 -1.97
C SER A 38 12.35 8.16 -1.44
N ASP A 39 11.26 8.81 -1.87
CA ASP A 39 10.92 10.20 -1.54
C ASP A 39 9.99 10.31 -0.33
N ILE A 40 9.40 9.19 0.11
CA ILE A 40 8.56 9.10 1.30
C ILE A 40 9.32 8.48 2.47
N ARG A 41 8.98 8.92 3.68
CA ARG A 41 9.64 8.50 4.91
C ARG A 41 8.92 7.32 5.58
N ASP A 42 9.74 6.43 6.15
CA ASP A 42 9.36 5.40 7.12
C ASP A 42 10.19 5.60 8.41
N SER A 43 9.99 4.77 9.43
CA SER A 43 10.74 4.90 10.69
C SER A 43 12.26 4.68 10.57
N THR A 44 12.74 4.19 9.43
CA THR A 44 14.16 4.05 9.08
C THR A 44 14.70 5.20 8.24
N GLY A 45 13.85 6.18 7.91
CA GLY A 45 14.16 7.38 7.16
C GLY A 45 13.76 7.33 5.68
N SER A 46 13.77 6.15 5.04
CA SER A 46 13.35 5.98 3.64
C SER A 46 12.57 4.70 3.45
N ALA A 47 11.41 4.81 2.80
CA ALA A 47 10.51 3.69 2.57
C ALA A 47 10.93 2.77 1.39
N ALA A 48 12.11 2.97 0.80
CA ALA A 48 12.60 2.17 -0.33
C ALA A 48 12.70 0.65 -0.04
N ALA A 49 12.70 0.25 1.23
CA ALA A 49 12.68 -1.15 1.64
C ALA A 49 11.28 -1.79 1.66
N ILE A 50 10.19 -1.00 1.73
CA ILE A 50 8.81 -1.50 1.83
C ILE A 50 8.42 -2.41 0.66
N PRO A 51 8.70 -2.06 -0.62
CA PRO A 51 8.38 -2.94 -1.75
C PRO A 51 8.99 -4.35 -1.64
N LYS A 52 10.22 -4.43 -1.12
CA LYS A 52 10.90 -5.72 -0.92
C LYS A 52 10.23 -6.55 0.17
N LEU A 53 9.74 -5.91 1.24
CA LEU A 53 8.99 -6.59 2.29
C LEU A 53 7.65 -7.12 1.77
N LEU A 54 6.91 -6.32 1.00
CA LEU A 54 5.64 -6.74 0.39
C LEU A 54 5.83 -7.91 -0.57
N HIS A 55 6.90 -7.91 -1.39
CA HIS A 55 7.23 -9.06 -2.23
C HIS A 55 7.60 -10.32 -1.43
N ARG A 56 8.30 -10.17 -0.30
CA ARG A 56 8.59 -11.30 0.60
C ARG A 56 7.34 -11.87 1.26
N MET A 57 6.36 -11.03 1.59
CA MET A 57 5.06 -11.48 2.10
C MET A 57 4.25 -12.21 1.02
N ALA A 58 4.32 -11.75 -0.24
CA ALA A 58 3.58 -12.35 -1.34
C ALA A 58 4.14 -13.71 -1.78
N ARG A 59 5.47 -13.88 -1.77
CA ARG A 59 6.16 -15.05 -2.35
C ARG A 59 6.87 -15.93 -1.34
N GLY A 60 7.03 -15.47 -0.10
CA GLY A 60 7.72 -16.20 0.95
C GLY A 60 6.84 -17.29 1.56
N ASP A 61 7.49 -18.24 2.24
CA ASP A 61 6.81 -19.19 3.13
C ASP A 61 6.18 -18.48 4.35
N ALA A 62 5.38 -19.20 5.12
CA ALA A 62 4.65 -18.64 6.25
C ALA A 62 5.54 -17.97 7.30
N ALA A 63 6.74 -18.50 7.55
CA ALA A 63 7.68 -17.92 8.50
C ALA A 63 8.28 -16.61 7.96
N THR A 64 8.73 -16.63 6.71
CA THR A 64 9.30 -15.48 6.00
C THR A 64 8.29 -14.36 5.84
N ALA A 65 7.05 -14.69 5.47
CA ALA A 65 5.97 -13.73 5.31
C ALA A 65 5.62 -13.07 6.66
N ARG A 66 5.63 -13.84 7.76
CA ARG A 66 5.36 -13.32 9.10
C ARG A 66 6.47 -12.41 9.62
N VAL A 67 7.74 -12.76 9.37
CA VAL A 67 8.88 -11.89 9.68
C VAL A 67 8.81 -10.60 8.86
N ALA A 68 8.53 -10.70 7.57
CA ALA A 68 8.40 -9.54 6.69
C ALA A 68 7.25 -8.61 7.12
N LEU A 69 6.13 -9.18 7.58
CA LEU A 69 5.00 -8.42 8.13
C LEU A 69 5.37 -7.73 9.45
N ASP A 70 6.07 -8.39 10.36
CA ASP A 70 6.49 -7.79 11.62
C ASP A 70 7.46 -6.63 11.39
N GLU A 71 8.39 -6.79 10.46
CA GLU A 71 9.29 -5.72 10.02
C GLU A 71 8.54 -4.57 9.34
N LEU A 72 7.54 -4.86 8.50
CA LEU A 72 6.70 -3.82 7.89
C LEU A 72 5.93 -3.06 8.97
N ARG A 73 5.33 -3.76 9.94
CA ARG A 73 4.60 -3.17 11.05
C ARG A 73 5.48 -2.21 11.86
N LYS A 74 6.72 -2.57 12.17
CA LYS A 74 7.67 -1.68 12.86
C LYS A 74 8.01 -0.42 12.06
N ARG A 75 7.92 -0.48 10.73
CA ARG A 75 8.23 0.64 9.82
C ARG A 75 7.06 1.60 9.62
N VAL A 76 5.84 1.08 9.57
CA VAL A 76 4.63 1.86 9.21
C VAL A 76 3.72 2.18 10.41
N CYS A 77 3.80 1.38 11.48
CA CYS A 77 3.00 1.50 12.69
C CYS A 77 3.82 1.18 13.95
N GLN A 78 4.88 1.95 14.19
CA GLN A 78 5.69 1.81 15.40
C GLN A 78 4.79 2.02 16.64
N TYR A 79 4.75 1.04 17.55
CA TYR A 79 3.91 1.04 18.77
C TYR A 79 2.38 1.04 18.55
N GLY A 80 1.89 0.66 17.37
CA GLY A 80 0.45 0.49 17.14
C GLY A 80 -0.29 1.77 16.74
N PHE A 81 0.42 2.82 16.37
CA PHE A 81 -0.17 4.02 15.76
C PHE A 81 0.61 4.41 14.50
N VAL A 82 -0.07 5.05 13.56
CA VAL A 82 0.50 5.47 12.26
C VAL A 82 1.35 6.70 12.49
N VAL A 83 2.64 6.61 12.17
CA VAL A 83 3.60 7.69 12.40
C VAL A 83 4.20 8.26 11.13
N GLU A 84 4.05 7.57 10.00
CA GLU A 84 4.91 7.78 8.85
C GLU A 84 4.13 7.95 7.55
N GLN A 85 4.68 8.76 6.65
CA GLN A 85 4.09 9.11 5.36
C GLN A 85 3.79 7.86 4.51
N ALA A 86 4.66 6.85 4.56
CA ALA A 86 4.55 5.64 3.74
C ALA A 86 3.37 4.73 4.09
N THR A 87 2.74 4.90 5.25
CA THR A 87 1.67 4.00 5.70
C THR A 87 0.44 4.09 4.81
N ALA A 88 0.04 5.31 4.43
CA ALA A 88 -1.12 5.51 3.56
C ALA A 88 -0.93 4.86 2.19
N ASP A 89 0.28 4.96 1.63
CA ASP A 89 0.63 4.35 0.34
C ASP A 89 0.80 2.83 0.42
N THR A 90 1.05 2.27 1.61
CA THR A 90 1.18 0.83 1.83
C THR A 90 -0.18 0.12 1.97
N VAL A 91 -1.20 0.79 2.49
CA VAL A 91 -2.53 0.22 2.75
C VAL A 91 -3.18 -0.46 1.52
N PRO A 92 -3.17 0.14 0.31
CA PRO A 92 -3.74 -0.50 -0.88
C PRO A 92 -3.11 -1.87 -1.18
N PHE A 93 -1.81 -2.00 -0.95
CA PHE A 93 -1.08 -3.25 -1.20
C PHE A 93 -1.35 -4.30 -0.12
N LEU A 94 -1.58 -3.88 1.14
CA LEU A 94 -2.02 -4.79 2.20
C LEU A 94 -3.39 -5.40 1.88
N TRP A 95 -4.30 -4.61 1.34
CA TRP A 95 -5.60 -5.10 0.84
C TRP A 95 -5.44 -6.12 -0.28
N GLU A 96 -4.57 -5.86 -1.26
CA GLU A 96 -4.27 -6.80 -2.32
C GLU A 96 -3.75 -8.13 -1.76
N LEU A 97 -2.78 -8.09 -0.84
CA LEU A 97 -2.24 -9.30 -0.21
C LEU A 97 -3.27 -10.07 0.62
N ALA A 98 -4.18 -9.39 1.31
CA ALA A 98 -5.25 -10.02 2.07
C ALA A 98 -6.23 -10.80 1.17
N ARG A 99 -6.37 -10.41 -0.10
CA ARG A 99 -7.23 -11.07 -1.09
C ARG A 99 -6.57 -12.27 -1.79
N LEU A 100 -5.26 -12.46 -1.63
CA LEU A 100 -4.55 -13.55 -2.30
C LEU A 100 -4.62 -14.83 -1.47
N PRO A 101 -5.25 -15.90 -1.96
CA PRO A 101 -5.43 -17.13 -1.18
C PRO A 101 -4.12 -17.88 -0.91
N HIS A 102 -3.06 -17.62 -1.68
CA HIS A 102 -1.74 -18.23 -1.50
C HIS A 102 -0.90 -17.55 -0.42
N VAL A 103 -1.31 -16.37 0.07
CA VAL A 103 -0.61 -15.69 1.17
C VAL A 103 -1.01 -16.36 2.47
N THR A 104 -0.04 -16.91 3.19
CA THR A 104 -0.30 -17.66 4.43
C THR A 104 -0.50 -16.75 5.65
N CYS A 105 -0.16 -15.47 5.56
CA CYS A 105 -0.27 -14.51 6.67
C CYS A 105 -1.44 -13.51 6.53
N ARG A 106 -2.52 -13.92 5.85
CA ARG A 106 -3.72 -13.08 5.65
C ARG A 106 -4.35 -12.59 6.95
N PRO A 107 -4.58 -13.43 7.99
CA PRO A 107 -5.19 -12.95 9.23
C PRO A 107 -4.39 -11.81 9.88
N GLN A 108 -3.05 -11.92 9.86
CA GLN A 108 -2.17 -10.92 10.47
C GLN A 108 -2.12 -9.62 9.64
N ILE A 109 -2.26 -9.70 8.31
CA ILE A 109 -2.41 -8.52 7.44
C ILE A 109 -3.71 -7.79 7.77
N ILE A 110 -4.82 -8.50 7.95
CA ILE A 110 -6.11 -7.92 8.31
C ILE A 110 -6.04 -7.27 9.70
N GLN A 111 -5.37 -7.89 10.66
CA GLN A 111 -5.10 -7.28 11.97
C GLN A 111 -4.26 -6.00 11.86
N LEU A 112 -3.28 -5.93 10.96
CA LEU A 112 -2.52 -4.71 10.71
C LEU A 112 -3.41 -3.60 10.14
N LEU A 113 -4.29 -3.93 9.18
CA LEU A 113 -5.28 -2.98 8.64
C LEU A 113 -6.20 -2.44 9.73
N LYS A 114 -6.61 -3.29 10.68
CA LYS A 114 -7.39 -2.88 11.86
C LYS A 114 -6.60 -1.92 12.75
N SER A 115 -5.34 -2.25 13.09
CA SER A 115 -4.49 -1.35 13.88
C SER A 115 -4.30 0.02 13.20
N ILE A 116 -4.23 0.06 11.87
CA ILE A 116 -4.17 1.32 11.11
C ILE A 116 -5.51 2.08 11.20
N ALA A 117 -6.65 1.39 11.13
CA ALA A 117 -7.97 2.00 11.24
C ALA A 117 -8.23 2.60 12.65
N ASP A 118 -7.75 1.91 13.69
CA ASP A 118 -7.88 2.29 15.10
C ASP A 118 -6.90 3.38 15.54
N ALA A 119 -5.83 3.63 14.77
CA ALA A 119 -4.84 4.64 15.09
C ALA A 119 -5.47 6.05 15.08
N ARG A 120 -5.80 6.58 16.26
CA ARG A 120 -6.34 7.95 16.48
C ARG A 120 -5.47 8.77 17.43
N GLN A 121 -4.22 8.36 17.61
CA GLN A 121 -3.34 8.92 18.64
C GLN A 121 -2.91 10.34 18.23
N TRP A 122 -2.58 10.57 16.96
CA TRP A 122 -2.22 11.89 16.48
C TRP A 122 -3.41 12.82 16.33
N GLU A 123 -4.57 12.31 15.92
CA GLU A 123 -5.84 13.05 15.93
C GLU A 123 -6.15 13.59 17.35
N SER A 124 -6.01 12.73 18.36
CA SER A 124 -6.26 13.09 19.76
C SER A 124 -5.25 14.10 20.30
N VAL A 125 -3.96 13.92 20.00
CA VAL A 125 -2.89 14.85 20.41
C VAL A 125 -3.06 16.21 19.71
N ALA A 126 -3.40 16.24 18.43
CA ALA A 126 -3.64 17.48 17.68
C ALA A 126 -4.85 18.26 18.20
N ALA A 127 -5.89 17.57 18.68
CA ALA A 127 -7.05 18.22 19.30
C ALA A 127 -6.69 18.99 20.58
N VAL A 128 -5.73 18.46 21.37
CA VAL A 128 -5.24 19.12 22.59
C VAL A 128 -4.16 20.16 22.29
N TYR A 129 -3.29 19.88 21.30
CA TYR A 129 -2.16 20.72 20.93
C TYR A 129 -2.18 21.05 19.43
N PRO A 130 -3.04 21.97 18.98
CA PRO A 130 -3.20 22.28 17.55
C PRO A 130 -1.93 22.85 16.91
N LYS A 131 -0.98 23.36 17.71
CA LYS A 131 0.32 23.82 17.22
C LYS A 131 1.18 22.71 16.64
N LEU A 132 0.93 21.43 16.99
CA LEU A 132 1.62 20.30 16.37
C LEU A 132 1.29 20.14 14.88
N LEU A 133 0.14 20.65 14.43
CA LEU A 133 -0.28 20.61 13.02
C LEU A 133 0.52 21.56 12.13
N ASN A 134 1.26 22.51 12.72
CA ASN A 134 2.07 23.50 11.99
C ASN A 134 3.48 23.00 11.65
N HIS A 135 3.83 21.77 12.03
CA HIS A 135 5.08 21.16 11.58
C HIS A 135 4.96 20.74 10.11
N HIS A 136 6.07 20.89 9.37
CA HIS A 136 6.19 20.48 7.98
C HIS A 136 5.88 18.98 7.80
N GLU A 137 6.13 18.20 8.84
CA GLU A 137 5.68 16.84 9.02
C GLU A 137 4.39 16.89 9.85
N ASN A 138 3.28 16.42 9.27
CA ASN A 138 1.97 16.44 9.93
C ASN A 138 1.47 15.00 10.14
N PRO A 139 1.88 14.35 11.25
CA PRO A 139 1.51 12.98 11.56
C PRO A 139 -0.01 12.76 11.63
N ALA A 140 -0.78 13.76 12.06
CA ALA A 140 -2.24 13.68 12.09
C ALA A 140 -2.85 13.57 10.67
N VAL A 141 -2.28 14.28 9.69
CA VAL A 141 -2.68 14.15 8.28
C VAL A 141 -2.30 12.78 7.73
N TRP A 142 -1.12 12.25 8.08
CA TRP A 142 -0.71 10.90 7.65
C TRP A 142 -1.58 9.80 8.26
N GLU A 143 -1.87 9.89 9.55
CA GLU A 143 -2.80 9.01 10.26
C GLU A 143 -4.18 9.05 9.60
N TRP A 144 -4.73 10.25 9.37
CA TRP A 144 -6.01 10.42 8.68
C TRP A 144 -5.99 9.80 7.27
N ARG A 145 -4.96 10.06 6.46
CA ARG A 145 -4.84 9.50 5.10
C ARG A 145 -4.78 7.97 5.12
N ALA A 146 -4.03 7.39 6.06
CA ALA A 146 -3.94 5.93 6.19
C ALA A 146 -5.30 5.32 6.54
N ARG A 147 -6.03 5.90 7.50
CA ARG A 147 -7.38 5.47 7.85
C ARG A 147 -8.36 5.60 6.69
N GLN A 148 -8.30 6.71 5.95
CA GLN A 148 -9.12 6.91 4.76
C GLN A 148 -8.80 5.87 3.68
N ALA A 149 -7.52 5.51 3.48
CA ALA A 149 -7.14 4.46 2.54
C ALA A 149 -7.72 3.09 2.93
N VAL A 150 -7.80 2.78 4.24
CA VAL A 150 -8.45 1.54 4.71
C VAL A 150 -9.96 1.60 4.44
N ARG A 151 -10.61 2.71 4.78
CA ARG A 151 -12.06 2.90 4.55
C ARG A 151 -12.44 2.90 3.07
N ALA A 152 -11.60 3.44 2.20
CA ALA A 152 -11.86 3.50 0.75
C ALA A 152 -12.01 2.11 0.11
N ARG A 153 -11.40 1.08 0.72
CA ARG A 153 -11.50 -0.33 0.27
C ARG A 153 -12.43 -1.17 1.14
N ARG A 154 -13.38 -0.57 1.86
CA ARG A 154 -14.37 -1.31 2.67
C ARG A 154 -15.14 -2.37 1.87
N GLY A 155 -15.36 -2.16 0.56
CA GLY A 155 -16.00 -3.14 -0.32
C GLY A 155 -15.21 -4.44 -0.51
N ASP A 156 -13.90 -4.45 -0.19
CA ASP A 156 -13.10 -5.68 -0.19
C ASP A 156 -13.39 -6.57 1.04
N LEU A 157 -14.03 -6.02 2.09
CA LEU A 157 -14.43 -6.80 3.29
C LEU A 157 -15.45 -7.88 2.97
N ASP A 158 -16.43 -7.60 2.12
CA ASP A 158 -17.52 -8.55 1.82
C ASP A 158 -16.96 -9.85 1.21
N THR A 159 -15.89 -9.71 0.40
CA THR A 159 -15.18 -10.85 -0.16
C THR A 159 -14.46 -11.65 0.92
N LEU A 160 -13.82 -10.96 1.88
CA LEU A 160 -13.09 -11.61 2.99
C LEU A 160 -14.02 -12.23 4.04
N LEU A 161 -15.21 -11.67 4.26
CA LEU A 161 -16.22 -12.22 5.18
C LEU A 161 -16.84 -13.52 4.65
N THR A 162 -16.79 -13.74 3.34
CA THR A 162 -17.27 -14.96 2.69
C THR A 162 -16.23 -16.10 2.76
N GLU A 163 -15.02 -15.82 3.26
CA GLU A 163 -13.96 -16.84 3.39
C GLU A 163 -14.33 -17.90 4.44
N PRO A 164 -14.09 -19.20 4.15
CA PRO A 164 -14.39 -20.28 5.08
C PRO A 164 -13.42 -20.37 6.27
N ASP A 165 -12.29 -19.65 6.20
CA ASP A 165 -11.28 -19.63 7.25
C ASP A 165 -11.76 -18.79 8.45
N GLY A 166 -11.96 -19.46 9.59
CA GLY A 166 -12.46 -18.83 10.81
C GLY A 166 -11.54 -17.75 11.40
N GLU A 167 -10.22 -17.84 11.20
CA GLU A 167 -9.31 -16.77 11.64
C GLU A 167 -9.44 -15.53 10.75
N ILE A 168 -9.60 -15.72 9.44
CA ILE A 168 -9.82 -14.64 8.48
C ILE A 168 -11.17 -13.97 8.72
N ALA A 169 -12.23 -14.77 8.88
CA ALA A 169 -13.57 -14.24 9.16
C ALA A 169 -13.58 -13.42 10.45
N ARG A 170 -12.97 -13.94 11.54
CA ARG A 170 -12.86 -13.21 12.80
C ARG A 170 -12.10 -11.89 12.64
N ALA A 171 -10.91 -11.92 12.04
CA ALA A 171 -10.10 -10.72 11.85
C ALA A 171 -10.84 -9.68 10.98
N THR A 172 -11.59 -10.14 9.98
CA THR A 172 -12.38 -9.28 9.09
C THR A 172 -13.56 -8.65 9.81
N THR A 173 -14.27 -9.39 10.68
CA THR A 173 -15.33 -8.84 11.52
C THR A 173 -14.80 -7.77 12.47
N GLU A 174 -13.68 -8.04 13.15
CA GLU A 174 -13.06 -7.05 14.05
C GLU A 174 -12.62 -5.78 13.29
N LEU A 175 -12.18 -5.90 12.03
CA LEU A 175 -11.90 -4.76 11.16
C LEU A 175 -13.19 -4.03 10.75
N ALA A 176 -14.26 -4.76 10.42
CA ALA A 176 -15.54 -4.18 10.03
C ALA A 176 -16.14 -3.33 11.16
N ASP A 177 -16.02 -3.81 12.40
CA ASP A 177 -16.43 -3.11 13.62
C ASP A 177 -15.61 -1.82 13.81
N ALA A 178 -14.28 -1.90 13.70
CA ALA A 178 -13.38 -0.74 13.78
C ALA A 178 -13.67 0.34 12.71
N LEU A 179 -14.22 -0.06 11.56
CA LEU A 179 -14.61 0.87 10.50
C LEU A 179 -16.03 1.41 10.64
N ALA A 180 -16.86 0.84 11.52
CA ALA A 180 -18.20 1.31 11.81
C ALA A 180 -18.22 2.46 12.84
N GLU A 181 -17.14 2.61 13.61
CA GLU A 181 -16.86 3.75 14.51
C GLU A 181 -16.23 4.97 13.79
#